data_AF-A0A497GAV4-F1
#
_entry.id   AF-A0A497GAV4-F1
#
_cell.length_a   1.000
_cell.length_b   1.000
_cell.length_c   1.000
_cell.angle_alpha   90.00
_cell.angle_beta   90.00
_cell.angle_gamma   90.00
#
_symmetry.space_group_name_H-M   'P 1'
#
loop_
_entity.id
_entity.type
_entity.pdbx_description
1 polymer ?
#
loop_
_entity_poly.entity_id
_entity_poly.type
_entity_poly.pdbx_seq_one_letter_code
_entity_poly.pdbx_strand_id
1 'polypeptide(L)'
;YMVGPLAAMMAYYSAYEFPAVAILPYADAGGADPLAAKEAVELVARILGVEVDTSELLRLAEEKAKLERELEEVRKRAERGEEVPTFYV
;
A
#
# COMPACT_ATOMS: atom_id res chain seq x y z
N TYR A 1 -15.61 7.34 -0.99
CA TYR A 1 -16.11 7.64 -2.35
C TYR A 1 -15.17 6.96 -3.34
N MET A 2 -15.68 6.32 -4.39
CA MET A 2 -14.88 5.66 -5.42
C MET A 2 -14.88 6.52 -6.68
N VAL A 3 -13.69 6.83 -7.21
CA VAL A 3 -13.50 7.68 -8.40
C VAL A 3 -12.44 7.07 -9.32
N GLY A 4 -12.31 7.60 -10.54
CA GLY A 4 -11.27 7.19 -11.49
C GLY A 4 -11.61 5.92 -12.29
N PRO A 5 -10.60 5.24 -12.86
CA PRO A 5 -10.80 4.10 -13.76
C PRO A 5 -11.63 2.98 -13.15
N LEU A 6 -11.40 2.66 -11.88
CA LEU A 6 -12.16 1.62 -11.17
C LEU A 6 -13.65 1.96 -11.10
N ALA A 7 -14.01 3.21 -10.79
CA ALA A 7 -15.41 3.64 -10.75
C ALA A 7 -16.07 3.56 -12.13
N ALA A 8 -15.35 3.98 -13.19
CA ALA A 8 -15.84 3.88 -14.56
C ALA A 8 -16.06 2.43 -14.98
N MET A 9 -15.14 1.52 -14.63
CA MET A 9 -15.28 0.08 -14.87
C MET A 9 -16.48 -0.51 -14.13
N MET A 10 -16.65 -0.19 -12.84
CA MET A 10 -17.79 -0.69 -12.06
C MET A 10 -19.14 -0.18 -12.60
N ALA A 11 -19.20 1.08 -13.03
CA ALA A 11 -20.39 1.63 -13.68
C ALA A 11 -20.69 0.92 -15.00
N TYR A 12 -19.67 0.67 -15.82
CA TYR A 12 -19.80 -0.08 -17.06
C TYR A 12 -20.29 -1.51 -16.79
N TYR A 13 -19.62 -2.28 -15.92
CA TYR A 13 -20.02 -3.65 -15.62
C TYR A 13 -21.45 -3.74 -15.06
N SER A 14 -21.82 -2.81 -14.19
CA SER A 14 -23.19 -2.70 -13.67
C SER A 14 -24.22 -2.46 -14.79
N ALA A 15 -23.92 -1.56 -15.73
CA ALA A 15 -24.82 -1.23 -16.85
C ALA A 15 -25.07 -2.40 -17.82
N TYR A 16 -24.13 -3.35 -17.90
CA TYR A 16 -24.23 -4.53 -18.76
C TYR A 16 -24.51 -5.82 -17.97
N GLU A 17 -24.94 -5.70 -16.70
CA GLU A 17 -25.25 -6.83 -15.81
C GLU A 17 -24.08 -7.85 -15.71
N PHE A 18 -22.86 -7.36 -15.88
CA PHE A 18 -21.65 -8.17 -15.77
C PHE A 18 -21.24 -8.29 -14.29
N PRO A 19 -21.05 -9.52 -13.77
CA PRO A 19 -20.67 -9.70 -12.36
C PRO A 19 -19.27 -9.16 -12.11
N ALA A 20 -19.17 -8.13 -11.28
CA ALA A 20 -17.90 -7.52 -10.90
C ALA A 20 -17.90 -7.17 -9.41
N VAL A 21 -16.74 -7.23 -8.78
CA VAL A 21 -16.52 -6.84 -7.39
C VAL A 21 -15.26 -5.99 -7.30
N ALA A 22 -15.32 -4.93 -6.50
CA ALA A 22 -14.15 -4.11 -6.17
C ALA A 22 -13.65 -4.50 -4.78
N ILE A 23 -12.34 -4.78 -4.67
CA ILE A 23 -11.66 -5.05 -3.40
C ILE A 23 -10.87 -3.81 -3.03
N LEU A 24 -11.20 -3.20 -1.89
CA LEU A 24 -10.64 -1.93 -1.42
C LEU A 24 -10.05 -2.13 -0.01
N PRO A 25 -8.81 -2.65 0.11
CA PRO A 25 -8.16 -2.75 1.41
C PRO A 25 -7.95 -1.34 1.99
N TYR A 26 -8.00 -1.22 3.31
CA TYR A 26 -7.61 0.01 3.98
C TYR A 26 -6.11 0.20 3.80
N ALA A 27 -5.70 1.39 3.35
CA ALA A 27 -4.31 1.70 3.05
C ALA A 27 -3.94 3.08 3.61
N ASP A 28 -2.68 3.23 4.00
CA ASP A 28 -2.11 4.54 4.31
C ASP A 28 -2.10 5.43 3.07
N ALA A 29 -2.64 6.65 3.20
CA ALA A 29 -2.68 7.64 2.12
C ALA A 29 -1.33 8.32 1.86
N GLY A 30 -0.35 8.16 2.76
CA GLY A 30 0.97 8.76 2.69
C GLY A 30 1.89 8.22 1.59
N GLY A 31 1.49 7.14 0.90
CA GLY A 31 2.25 6.57 -0.20
C GLY A 31 1.83 5.16 -0.56
N ALA A 32 2.75 4.39 -1.14
CA ALA A 32 2.52 2.98 -1.36
C ALA A 32 2.37 2.24 -0.01
N ASP A 33 1.41 1.31 0.05
CA ASP A 33 1.14 0.46 1.20
C ASP A 33 1.23 -1.03 0.77
N PRO A 34 2.41 -1.65 0.94
CA PRO A 34 2.62 -3.05 0.57
C PRO A 34 1.77 -4.02 1.39
N LEU A 35 1.39 -3.68 2.64
CA LEU A 35 0.56 -4.53 3.49
C LEU A 35 -0.89 -4.53 3.00
N ALA A 36 -1.43 -3.37 2.63
CA ALA A 36 -2.75 -3.28 2.01
C ALA A 36 -2.81 -4.06 0.68
N ALA A 37 -1.75 -3.97 -0.14
CA ALA A 37 -1.64 -4.74 -1.37
C ALA A 37 -1.60 -6.25 -1.10
N LYS A 38 -0.83 -6.69 -0.10
CA LYS A 38 -0.76 -8.09 0.33
C LYS A 38 -2.15 -8.63 0.69
N GLU A 39 -2.90 -7.94 1.54
CA GLU A 39 -4.25 -8.37 1.95
C GLU A 39 -5.20 -8.52 0.75
N ALA A 40 -5.16 -7.58 -0.21
CA ALA A 40 -5.96 -7.67 -1.42
C ALA A 40 -5.56 -8.86 -2.30
N VAL A 41 -4.26 -9.08 -2.51
CA VAL A 41 -3.75 -10.19 -3.32
C VAL A 41 -4.08 -11.53 -2.69
N GLU A 42 -3.89 -11.69 -1.38
CA GLU A 42 -4.25 -12.93 -0.68
C GLU A 42 -5.76 -13.21 -0.74
N LEU A 43 -6.61 -12.19 -0.64
CA LEU A 43 -8.05 -12.35 -0.82
C LEU A 43 -8.40 -12.82 -2.23
N VAL A 44 -7.83 -12.19 -3.26
CA VAL A 44 -8.05 -12.57 -4.66
C VAL A 44 -7.55 -14.00 -4.91
N ALA A 45 -6.36 -14.34 -4.40
CA ALA A 45 -5.77 -15.67 -4.53
C ALA A 45 -6.69 -16.75 -3.93
N ARG A 46 -7.27 -16.49 -2.74
CA ARG A 46 -8.26 -17.39 -2.11
C ARG A 46 -9.54 -17.52 -2.95
N ILE A 47 -10.05 -16.43 -3.52
CA ILE A 47 -11.26 -16.45 -4.36
C ILE A 47 -11.02 -17.28 -5.64
N LEU A 48 -9.84 -17.13 -6.24
CA LEU A 48 -9.48 -17.79 -7.50
C LEU A 48 -8.90 -19.21 -7.30
N GLY A 49 -8.57 -19.60 -6.07
CA GLY A 49 -7.95 -20.89 -5.76
C GLY A 49 -6.53 -21.04 -6.29
N VAL A 50 -5.78 -19.93 -6.39
CA VAL A 50 -4.39 -19.91 -6.85
C VAL A 50 -3.44 -19.60 -5.70
N GLU A 51 -2.22 -20.12 -5.79
CA GLU A 51 -1.15 -19.76 -4.86
C GLU A 51 -0.37 -18.56 -5.40
N VAL A 52 -0.20 -17.54 -4.55
CA VAL A 52 0.60 -16.35 -4.85
C VAL A 52 1.56 -16.13 -3.70
N ASP A 53 2.85 -16.08 -4.00
CA ASP A 53 3.85 -15.71 -3.00
C ASP A 53 3.82 -14.20 -2.76
N THR A 54 3.54 -13.80 -1.52
CA THR A 54 3.50 -12.41 -1.09
C THR A 54 4.71 -12.01 -0.23
N SER A 55 5.75 -12.85 -0.19
CA SER A 55 6.97 -12.58 0.58
C SER A 55 7.62 -11.24 0.24
N GLU A 56 7.62 -10.86 -1.05
CA GLU A 56 8.18 -9.59 -1.52
C GLU A 56 7.40 -8.37 -1.00
N LEU A 57 6.07 -8.46 -0.91
CA LEU A 57 5.25 -7.38 -0.35
C LEU A 57 5.55 -7.17 1.13
N LEU A 58 5.78 -8.26 1.87
CA LEU A 58 6.20 -8.19 3.27
C LEU A 58 7.59 -7.55 3.40
N ARG A 59 8.54 -7.95 2.55
CA ARG A 59 9.89 -7.38 2.50
C ARG A 59 9.86 -5.86 2.26
N LEU A 60 9.05 -5.41 1.31
CA LEU A 60 8.87 -3.98 1.02
C LEU A 60 8.24 -3.22 2.20
N ALA A 61 7.30 -3.83 2.93
CA ALA A 61 6.73 -3.23 4.12
C ALA A 61 7.78 -3.04 5.24
N GLU A 62 8.65 -4.03 5.43
CA GLU A 62 9.76 -3.97 6.40
C GLU A 62 10.78 -2.89 6.03
N GLU A 63 11.14 -2.78 4.75
CA GLU A 63 12.04 -1.73 4.24
C GLU A 63 11.45 -0.33 4.45
N LYS A 64 10.16 -0.13 4.12
CA LYS A 64 9.45 1.13 4.36
C LYS A 64 9.47 1.49 5.84
N ALA A 65 9.12 0.55 6.72
CA ALA A 65 9.09 0.78 8.17
C ALA A 65 10.47 1.11 8.74
N LYS A 66 11.54 0.50 8.21
CA LYS A 66 12.91 0.82 8.60
C LYS A 66 13.28 2.25 8.21
N LEU A 67 12.99 2.64 6.97
CA LEU A 67 13.28 3.99 6.46
C LEU A 67 12.51 5.06 7.25
N GLU A 68 11.24 4.82 7.58
CA GLU A 68 10.43 5.73 8.40
C GLU A 68 11.01 5.93 9.80
N ARG A 69 11.53 4.87 10.43
CA ARG A 69 12.22 4.97 11.74
C ARG A 69 13.50 5.78 11.64
N GLU A 70 14.31 5.55 10.60
CA GLU A 70 15.54 6.31 10.36
C GLU A 70 15.24 7.80 10.16
N LEU A 71 14.22 8.12 9.37
CA LEU A 71 13.75 9.50 9.16
C LEU A 71 13.25 10.16 10.46
N GLU A 72 12.50 9.43 11.27
CA GLU A 72 12.00 9.93 12.56
C GLU A 72 13.13 10.19 13.56
N GLU A 73 14.16 9.35 13.59
CA GLU A 73 15.36 9.59 14.39
C GLU A 73 16.11 10.84 13.92
N VAL A 74 16.29 11.00 12.60
CA VAL A 74 16.93 12.18 12.01
C VAL A 74 16.15 13.45 12.39
N ARG A 75 14.81 13.43 12.31
CA ARG A 75 13.96 14.55 12.72
C ARG A 75 14.15 14.91 14.19
N LYS A 76 14.17 13.92 15.09
CA LYS A 76 14.40 14.14 16.53
C LYS A 76 15.78 14.72 16.84
N ARG A 77 16.82 14.32 16.10
CA ARG A 77 18.17 14.88 16.24
C ARG A 77 18.22 16.33 15.76
N ALA A 78 17.58 16.63 14.63
CA ALA A 78 17.45 18.00 14.13
C ALA A 78 16.73 18.92 15.13
N GLU A 79 15.63 18.46 15.73
CA GLU A 79 14.89 19.20 16.77
C GLU A 79 15.73 19.49 18.02
N ARG A 80 16.70 18.62 18.33
CA ARG A 80 17.64 18.79 19.44
C ARG A 80 18.85 19.66 19.09
N GLY A 81 18.96 20.12 17.84
CA GLY A 81 20.11 20.90 17.36
C GLY A 81 21.39 20.08 17.18
N GLU A 82 21.27 18.76 17.05
CA GLU A 82 22.40 17.86 16.79
C GLU A 82 22.76 17.87 15.29
N GLU A 83 24.01 17.55 14.94
CA GLU A 83 24.42 17.41 13.53
C GLU A 83 23.62 16.31 12.83
N VAL A 84 22.92 16.67 11.75
CA VAL A 84 22.19 15.74 10.90
C VAL A 84 23.03 15.29 9.71
N PRO A 85 23.06 13.99 9.36
CA PRO A 85 23.82 13.50 8.22
C PRO A 85 23.35 14.15 6.90
N THR A 86 24.29 14.61 6.06
CA THR A 86 24.03 15.31 4.79
C THR A 86 23.16 14.51 3.80
N PHE A 87 23.10 13.18 3.93
CA PHE A 87 22.30 12.32 3.05
C PHE A 87 20.77 12.50 3.20
N TYR A 88 20.32 13.19 4.26
CA TYR A 88 18.90 13.39 4.60
C TYR A 88 18.44 14.86 4.48
N VAL A 89 19.29 15.76 3.98
CA VAL A 89 19.01 17.19 3.77
C VAL A 89 18.51 17.45 2.35
#